data_AF-A0A7J8Z135-F1
#
_entry.id   AF-A0A7J8Z135-F1
#
_cell.length_a   1.000
_cell.length_b   1.000
_cell.length_c   1.000
_cell.angle_alpha   90.00
_cell.angle_beta   90.00
_cell.angle_gamma   90.00
#
_symmetry.space_group_name_H-M   'P 1'
#
loop_
_entity.id
_entity.type
_entity.pdbx_description
1 polymer ?
#
loop_
_entity_poly.entity_id
_entity_poly.type
_entity_poly.pdbx_seq_one_letter_code
_entity_poly.pdbx_strand_id
1 'polypeptide(L)'
;MQLKQVLVNGKQWALNVGVVLILPKEFELAPFDQILPEMKEKIGNLSFQNYRRTKKNILVIGPILGKKYSQITFPILSLDPASNKDDHFLKYPITYVEI
;
A
#
# COMPACT_ATOMS: atom_id res chain seq x y z
N MET A 1 20.00 -8.96 -2.26
CA MET A 1 20.25 -8.77 -0.82
C MET A 1 20.68 -10.09 -0.19
N GLN A 2 21.83 -10.12 0.50
CA GLN A 2 22.35 -11.30 1.23
C GLN A 2 22.17 -11.20 2.77
N LEU A 3 21.70 -10.04 3.28
CA LEU A 3 21.47 -9.82 4.70
C LEU A 3 20.27 -10.64 5.21
N LYS A 4 20.42 -11.28 6.36
CA LYS A 4 19.38 -12.10 7.02
C LYS A 4 19.07 -11.54 8.41
N GLN A 5 17.82 -11.59 8.83
CA GLN A 5 17.40 -11.24 10.20
C GLN A 5 17.43 -12.44 11.13
N VAL A 6 17.62 -12.19 12.42
CA VAL A 6 17.49 -13.20 13.47
C VAL A 6 16.02 -13.28 13.88
N LEU A 7 15.41 -14.46 13.74
CA LEU A 7 14.05 -14.74 14.19
C LEU A 7 13.99 -14.86 15.71
N VAL A 8 12.77 -14.85 16.28
CA VAL A 8 12.51 -15.04 17.72
C VAL A 8 13.11 -16.34 18.27
N ASN A 9 13.27 -17.36 17.43
CA ASN A 9 13.88 -18.65 17.79
C ASN A 9 15.42 -18.68 17.62
N GLY A 10 16.07 -17.54 17.34
CA GLY A 10 17.51 -17.41 17.16
C GLY A 10 18.03 -17.83 15.78
N LYS A 11 17.19 -18.36 14.88
CA LYS A 11 17.62 -18.76 13.52
C LYS A 11 17.66 -17.56 12.57
N GLN A 12 18.61 -17.57 11.64
CA GLN A 12 18.67 -16.58 10.57
C GLN A 12 17.63 -16.86 9.47
N TRP A 13 16.88 -15.84 9.06
CA TRP A 13 15.89 -15.92 8.00
C TRP A 13 15.93 -14.70 7.06
N ALA A 14 15.23 -14.79 5.94
CA ALA A 14 15.04 -13.66 5.04
C ALA A 14 14.26 -12.52 5.72
N LEU A 15 14.52 -11.29 5.29
CA LEU A 15 13.81 -10.10 5.74
C LEU A 15 12.39 -10.09 5.19
N ASN A 16 11.44 -9.80 6.07
CA ASN A 16 10.10 -9.39 5.66
C ASN A 16 10.07 -7.87 5.54
N VAL A 17 9.13 -7.38 4.75
CA VAL A 17 8.87 -5.96 4.57
C VAL A 17 7.37 -5.73 4.72
N GLY A 18 7.03 -4.56 5.21
CA GLY A 18 5.70 -3.98 5.18
C GLY A 18 5.79 -2.51 4.85
N VAL A 19 4.65 -1.92 4.51
CA VAL A 19 4.56 -0.46 4.41
C VAL A 19 3.18 0.01 4.85
N VAL A 20 3.14 1.17 5.49
CA VAL A 20 1.94 1.95 5.73
C VAL A 20 1.96 3.12 4.77
N LEU A 21 0.96 3.21 3.90
CA LEU A 21 0.76 4.34 3.00
C LEU A 21 -0.36 5.23 3.55
N ILE A 22 -0.05 6.50 3.77
CA ILE A 22 -0.99 7.50 4.27
C ILE A 22 -1.27 8.48 3.13
N LEU A 23 -2.49 8.41 2.63
CA LEU A 23 -3.00 9.25 1.56
C LEU A 23 -3.86 10.39 2.14
N PRO A 24 -4.13 11.43 1.35
CA PRO A 24 -5.18 12.40 1.67
C PRO A 24 -6.52 11.68 1.87
N LYS A 25 -7.39 12.25 2.70
CA LYS A 25 -8.56 11.55 3.26
C LYS A 25 -9.55 11.09 2.18
N GLU A 26 -9.49 11.73 1.03
CA GLU A 26 -10.38 11.58 -0.13
C GLU A 26 -9.79 10.64 -1.19
N PHE A 27 -8.67 9.98 -0.88
CA PHE A 27 -8.10 8.94 -1.72
C PHE A 27 -8.40 7.58 -1.11
N GLU A 28 -8.71 6.60 -1.95
CA GLU A 28 -8.94 5.22 -1.53
C GLU A 28 -8.30 4.23 -2.48
N LEU A 29 -8.20 2.97 -2.03
CA LEU A 29 -7.75 1.88 -2.89
C LEU A 29 -8.79 1.64 -3.99
N ALA A 30 -8.32 1.54 -5.24
CA ALA A 30 -9.19 1.26 -6.36
C ALA A 30 -9.88 -0.12 -6.22
N PRO A 31 -11.19 -0.22 -6.51
CA PRO A 31 -11.88 -1.50 -6.58
C PRO A 31 -11.23 -2.45 -7.60
N PHE A 32 -11.16 -3.74 -7.27
CA PHE A 32 -10.41 -4.73 -8.07
C PHE A 32 -10.95 -4.90 -9.50
N ASP A 33 -12.24 -4.65 -9.70
CA ASP A 33 -12.92 -4.63 -11.00
C ASP A 33 -12.45 -3.50 -11.91
N GLN A 34 -12.02 -2.36 -11.36
CA GLN A 34 -11.59 -1.18 -12.11
C GLN A 34 -10.10 -1.19 -12.48
N ILE A 35 -9.32 -2.14 -11.93
CA ILE A 35 -7.88 -2.24 -12.19
C ILE A 35 -7.64 -2.94 -13.53
N LEU A 36 -6.87 -2.29 -14.40
CA LEU A 36 -6.44 -2.85 -15.69
C LEU A 36 -5.68 -4.17 -15.51
N PRO A 37 -5.81 -5.14 -16.43
CA PRO A 37 -5.14 -6.44 -16.32
C PRO A 37 -3.63 -6.35 -16.12
N GLU A 38 -2.95 -5.45 -16.85
CA GLU A 38 -1.50 -5.22 -16.72
C GLU A 38 -1.11 -4.78 -15.30
N MET A 39 -1.95 -3.95 -14.65
CA MET A 39 -1.71 -3.51 -13.28
C MET A 39 -1.99 -4.62 -12.27
N LYS A 40 -2.98 -5.50 -12.52
CA LYS A 40 -3.26 -6.66 -11.67
C LYS A 40 -2.04 -7.59 -11.57
N GLU A 41 -1.34 -7.81 -12.68
CA GLU A 41 -0.10 -8.60 -12.67
C GLU A 41 1.01 -7.97 -11.82
N LYS A 42 1.16 -6.63 -11.88
CA LYS A 42 2.14 -5.89 -11.08
C LYS A 42 1.83 -5.87 -9.58
N ILE A 43 0.55 -5.86 -9.22
CA ILE A 43 0.10 -6.00 -7.82
C ILE A 43 0.38 -7.42 -7.33
N GLY A 44 0.15 -8.42 -8.18
CA GLY A 44 0.25 -9.83 -7.82
C GLY A 44 -0.71 -10.21 -6.70
N ASN A 45 -0.31 -11.17 -5.86
CA ASN A 45 -1.16 -11.68 -4.77
C ASN A 45 -1.03 -10.86 -3.48
N LEU A 46 -0.88 -9.55 -3.60
CA LEU A 46 -0.77 -8.66 -2.46
C LEU A 46 -2.15 -8.31 -1.91
N SER A 47 -2.28 -8.38 -0.59
CA SER A 47 -3.51 -8.02 0.12
C SER A 47 -3.31 -6.68 0.82
N PHE A 48 -4.17 -5.71 0.47
CA PHE A 48 -4.20 -4.40 1.09
C PHE A 48 -5.24 -4.38 2.20
N GLN A 49 -4.87 -3.82 3.34
CA GLN A 49 -5.78 -3.66 4.47
C GLN A 49 -5.90 -2.18 4.82
N ASN A 50 -7.11 -1.75 5.17
CA ASN A 50 -7.28 -0.42 5.74
C ASN A 50 -6.80 -0.45 7.19
N TYR A 51 -6.02 0.55 7.61
CA TYR A 51 -5.59 0.69 9.00
C TYR A 51 -6.77 0.72 9.98
N ARG A 52 -7.89 1.32 9.54
CA ARG A 52 -9.17 1.30 10.27
C ARG A 52 -10.33 1.25 9.28
N ARG A 53 -11.44 0.59 9.66
CA ARG A 53 -12.66 0.51 8.82
C ARG A 53 -13.15 1.89 8.31
N THR A 54 -13.01 2.94 9.13
CA THR A 54 -13.45 4.30 8.79
C THR A 54 -12.39 5.14 8.08
N LYS A 55 -11.14 4.69 8.02
CA LYS A 55 -10.01 5.42 7.42
C LYS A 55 -9.51 4.64 6.21
N LYS A 56 -10.18 4.84 5.07
CA LYS A 56 -9.85 4.17 3.80
C LYS A 56 -8.58 4.70 3.13
N ASN A 57 -8.15 5.90 3.51
CA ASN A 57 -6.97 6.56 2.98
C ASN A 57 -5.64 6.09 3.62
N ILE A 58 -5.70 5.24 4.65
CA ILE A 58 -4.52 4.68 5.29
C ILE A 58 -4.48 3.20 4.99
N LEU A 59 -3.54 2.81 4.13
CA LEU A 59 -3.38 1.45 3.63
C LEU A 59 -2.17 0.80 4.29
N VAL A 60 -2.36 -0.44 4.74
CA VAL A 60 -1.33 -1.26 5.37
C VAL A 60 -1.13 -2.50 4.52
N ILE A 61 0.13 -2.84 4.28
CA ILE A 61 0.52 -4.08 3.62
C ILE A 61 1.69 -4.71 4.38
N GLY A 62 1.68 -6.05 4.43
CA GLY A 62 2.71 -6.83 5.09
C GLY A 62 2.22 -7.58 6.33
N PRO A 63 3.08 -8.40 6.93
CA PRO A 63 4.46 -8.67 6.49
C PRO A 63 4.51 -9.55 5.23
N ILE A 64 5.34 -9.18 4.24
CA ILE A 64 5.58 -9.95 3.01
C ILE A 64 7.08 -10.21 2.83
N LEU A 65 7.44 -11.26 2.08
CA LEU A 65 8.84 -11.60 1.85
C LEU A 65 9.52 -10.54 0.96
N GLY A 66 10.45 -9.76 1.53
CA GLY A 66 11.08 -8.63 0.82
C GLY A 66 11.86 -9.03 -0.43
N LYS A 67 12.42 -10.25 -0.45
CA LYS A 67 13.11 -10.77 -1.66
C LYS A 67 12.15 -10.96 -2.85
N LYS A 68 10.88 -11.31 -2.58
CA LYS A 68 9.86 -11.51 -3.63
C LYS A 68 9.21 -10.19 -4.02
N TYR A 69 9.00 -9.29 -3.05
CA TYR A 69 8.31 -8.03 -3.24
C TYR A 69 9.26 -6.86 -2.99
N SER A 70 10.22 -6.68 -3.90
CA SER A 70 11.14 -5.53 -3.89
C SER A 70 10.46 -4.23 -4.33
N GLN A 71 9.33 -4.33 -5.02
CA GLN A 71 8.50 -3.22 -5.44
C GLN A 71 7.04 -3.55 -5.14
N ILE A 72 6.32 -2.58 -4.59
CA ILE A 72 4.90 -2.69 -4.26
C ILE A 72 4.16 -1.63 -5.08
N THR A 73 3.14 -2.04 -5.81
CA THR A 73 2.32 -1.13 -6.63
C THR A 73 0.97 -0.94 -5.94
N PHE A 74 0.60 0.31 -5.66
CA PHE A 74 -0.69 0.66 -5.05
C PHE A 74 -1.64 1.21 -6.12
N PRO A 75 -2.77 0.53 -6.40
CA PRO A 75 -3.80 1.06 -7.27
C PRO A 75 -4.66 2.07 -6.49
N ILE A 76 -4.38 3.36 -6.63
CA ILE A 76 -5.08 4.42 -5.90
C ILE A 76 -6.12 5.10 -6.78
N LEU A 77 -7.32 5.30 -6.25
CA LEU A 77 -8.37 6.12 -6.84
C LEU A 77 -8.37 7.49 -6.18
N SER A 78 -8.28 8.55 -6.99
CA SER A 78 -8.53 9.93 -6.55
C SER A 78 -10.02 10.24 -6.69
N LEU A 79 -10.61 10.91 -5.70
CA LEU A 79 -11.94 11.52 -5.84
C LEU A 79 -11.89 12.73 -6.78
N ASP A 80 -12.96 12.89 -7.57
CA ASP A 80 -13.13 14.02 -8.48
C ASP A 80 -13.63 15.25 -7.71
N PRO A 81 -12.86 16.36 -7.68
CA PRO A 81 -13.26 17.61 -7.04
C PRO A 81 -14.56 18.21 -7.61
N ALA A 82 -14.96 17.85 -8.83
CA ALA A 82 -16.25 18.28 -9.37
C ALA A 82 -17.44 17.64 -8.64
N SER A 83 -17.23 16.46 -8.03
CA SER A 83 -18.26 15.72 -7.31
C SER A 83 -18.34 16.09 -5.83
N ASN A 84 -17.33 16.75 -5.26
CA ASN A 84 -17.23 17.01 -3.83
C ASN A 84 -16.64 18.41 -3.54
N LYS A 85 -17.41 19.28 -2.88
CA LYS A 85 -17.07 20.71 -2.72
C LYS A 85 -15.91 20.98 -1.77
N ASP A 86 -15.59 20.03 -0.90
CA ASP A 86 -14.47 20.13 0.05
C ASP A 86 -13.13 19.73 -0.61
N ASP A 87 -13.18 19.15 -1.83
CA ASP A 87 -12.02 18.74 -2.58
C ASP A 87 -11.56 19.85 -3.53
N HIS A 88 -10.25 20.10 -3.52
CA HIS A 88 -9.63 21.12 -4.35
C HIS A 88 -8.47 20.53 -5.16
N PHE A 89 -8.26 21.05 -6.37
CA PHE A 89 -7.06 20.73 -7.15
C PHE A 89 -5.84 21.42 -6.53
N LEU A 90 -5.21 20.74 -5.57
CA LEU A 90 -4.05 21.21 -4.82
C LEU A 90 -2.93 20.16 -4.79
N LYS A 91 -1.75 20.58 -4.31
CA LYS A 91 -0.66 19.65 -3.99
C LYS A 91 -0.93 19.05 -2.61
N TYR A 92 -1.14 17.74 -2.58
CA TYR A 92 -1.29 17.00 -1.33
C TYR A 92 -0.02 16.20 -0.99
N PRO A 93 0.41 16.18 0.27
CA PRO A 93 1.48 15.32 0.70
C PRO A 93 1.02 13.86 0.71
N ILE A 94 1.91 12.96 0.30
CA ILE A 94 1.77 11.51 0.47
C ILE A 94 2.89 11.06 1.40
N THR A 95 2.55 10.29 2.44
CA THR A 95 3.52 9.79 3.41
C THR A 95 3.52 8.28 3.39
N TYR A 96 4.69 7.67 3.52
CA TYR A 96 4.81 6.23 3.73
C TYR A 96 5.75 5.92 4.89
N VAL A 97 5.51 4.78 5.54
CA VAL A 97 6.35 4.25 6.62
C VAL A 97 6.66 2.80 6.30
N GLU A 98 7.93 2.47 6.16
CA GLU A 98 8.40 1.09 5.99
C GLU A 98 8.45 0.38 7.36
N ILE A 99 8.04 -0.89 7.39
CA ILE A 99 7.94 -1.72 8.60
C ILE A 99 8.58 -3.09 8.40
#